data_AF-A0A968FNN3-F1
#
_entry.id   AF-A0A968FNN3-F1
#
_cell.length_a   1.000
_cell.length_b   1.000
_cell.length_c   1.000
_cell.angle_alpha   90.00
_cell.angle_beta   90.00
_cell.angle_gamma   90.00
#
_symmetry.space_group_name_H-M   'P 1'
#
loop_
_entity.id
_entity.type
_entity.pdbx_description
1 polymer ?
#
loop_
_entity_poly.entity_id
_entity_poly.type
_entity_poly.pdbx_seq_one_letter_code
_entity_poly.pdbx_strand_id
1 'polypeptide(L)'
;MQTQPKMEKEIDIISFEKAPVEAKKCSPNRTFCLPFPPEEYAERFNRVRKAMQKAKVDVAISTAHRDFHWLTGNKVDFWAAESPQWIIISDQEAIGVVRHLEASTHRMCSYLKDWVEYPDAGPINPYDPVGYTVATLKKLGLHKGRIGMNFRVVSLEEFHRFDQLLPEAELVDFRVEKVRSRRSPLELDCLRKAATVNQKAIMDTVQKLQVGWSEWRILKELNR
;
A
#
# COMPACT_ATOMS: atom_id res chain seq x y z
N MET A 1 -63.42 6.55 6.08
CA MET A 1 -62.59 5.97 7.16
C MET A 1 -62.37 4.49 6.84
N GLN A 2 -61.29 4.16 6.12
CA GLN A 2 -60.84 2.78 5.93
C GLN A 2 -59.32 2.80 5.98
N THR A 3 -58.79 2.34 7.11
CA THR A 3 -57.37 2.13 7.40
C THR A 3 -56.93 0.81 6.77
N GLN A 4 -55.93 0.85 5.89
CA GLN A 4 -55.22 -0.36 5.45
C GLN A 4 -54.32 -0.89 6.58
N PRO A 5 -54.14 -2.22 6.73
CA PRO A 5 -53.31 -2.79 7.77
C PRO A 5 -51.82 -2.67 7.40
N LYS A 6 -51.00 -2.14 8.32
CA LYS A 6 -49.54 -2.22 8.24
C LYS A 6 -49.11 -3.67 8.48
N MET A 7 -48.47 -4.29 7.49
CA MET A 7 -47.69 -5.50 7.72
C MET A 7 -46.37 -5.12 8.40
N GLU A 8 -46.29 -5.37 9.70
CA GLU A 8 -45.02 -5.44 10.42
C GLU A 8 -44.37 -6.78 10.06
N LYS A 9 -43.32 -6.74 9.23
CA LYS A 9 -42.37 -7.84 9.16
C LYS A 9 -41.29 -7.55 10.19
N GLU A 10 -41.31 -8.31 11.29
CA GLU A 10 -40.16 -8.44 12.19
C GLU A 10 -38.95 -8.86 11.35
N ILE A 11 -37.94 -7.99 11.33
CA ILE A 11 -36.62 -8.32 10.81
C ILE A 11 -35.88 -8.87 12.01
N ASP A 12 -35.62 -10.19 12.02
CA ASP A 12 -34.78 -10.83 13.02
C ASP A 12 -33.41 -10.15 13.02
N ILE A 13 -33.18 -9.31 14.03
CA ILE A 13 -31.88 -8.69 14.30
C ILE A 13 -31.02 -9.81 14.87
N ILE A 14 -30.25 -10.47 13.99
CA ILE A 14 -29.20 -11.39 14.39
C ILE A 14 -28.29 -10.63 15.37
N SER A 15 -28.30 -11.05 16.63
CA SER A 15 -27.41 -10.54 17.65
C SER A 15 -25.98 -10.85 17.24
N PHE A 16 -25.24 -9.82 16.83
CA PHE A 16 -23.80 -9.94 16.63
C PHE A 16 -23.15 -9.96 18.02
N GLU A 17 -22.98 -11.15 18.59
CA GLU A 17 -21.82 -11.38 19.45
C GLU A 17 -20.59 -10.91 18.67
N LYS A 18 -19.70 -10.16 19.32
CA LYS A 18 -18.42 -9.75 18.75
C LYS A 18 -17.72 -11.02 18.26
N ALA A 19 -17.80 -11.30 16.96
CA ALA A 19 -17.04 -12.38 16.37
C ALA A 19 -15.58 -12.10 16.76
N PRO A 20 -14.92 -13.04 17.46
CA PRO A 20 -13.52 -12.85 17.80
C PRO A 20 -12.81 -12.62 16.48
N VAL A 21 -12.13 -11.47 16.36
CA VAL A 21 -11.17 -11.29 15.29
C VAL A 21 -10.12 -12.35 15.57
N GLU A 22 -10.24 -13.50 14.92
CA GLU A 22 -9.23 -14.55 15.02
C GLU A 22 -7.90 -13.86 14.70
N ALA A 23 -7.07 -13.73 15.72
CA ALA A 23 -5.75 -13.20 15.58
C ALA A 23 -5.05 -14.12 14.58
N LYS A 24 -4.92 -13.66 13.33
CA LYS A 24 -4.17 -14.39 12.30
C LYS A 24 -2.84 -14.73 12.94
N LYS A 25 -2.58 -16.05 13.11
CA LYS A 25 -1.39 -16.57 13.79
C LYS A 25 -0.17 -15.83 13.28
N CYS A 26 0.36 -14.93 14.09
CA CYS A 26 1.64 -14.28 13.83
C CYS A 26 2.72 -15.35 13.89
N SER A 27 3.72 -15.28 13.02
CA SER A 27 4.97 -16.00 13.29
C SER A 27 5.49 -15.56 14.67
N PRO A 28 5.96 -16.49 15.52
CA PRO A 28 6.36 -16.19 16.90
C PRO A 28 7.49 -15.14 17.03
N ASN A 29 8.17 -14.81 15.93
CA ASN A 29 9.29 -13.86 15.89
C ASN A 29 8.97 -12.51 15.20
N ARG A 30 7.70 -12.16 14.92
CA ARG A 30 7.35 -10.84 14.38
C ARG A 30 6.58 -10.00 15.38
N THR A 31 7.06 -8.79 15.65
CA THR A 31 6.39 -7.79 16.50
C THR A 31 5.05 -7.33 15.91
N PHE A 32 4.92 -7.33 14.57
CA PHE A 32 3.67 -6.98 13.88
C PHE A 32 3.24 -8.05 12.88
N CYS A 33 1.96 -8.45 12.95
CA CYS A 33 1.39 -9.42 12.01
C CYS A 33 1.04 -8.75 10.68
N LEU A 34 1.46 -9.38 9.59
CA LEU A 34 1.12 -8.95 8.24
C LEU A 34 -0.39 -9.12 7.97
N PRO A 35 -1.02 -8.21 7.20
CA PRO A 35 -2.43 -8.32 6.83
C PRO A 35 -2.79 -9.61 6.06
N PHE A 36 -1.85 -10.15 5.30
CA PHE A 36 -1.96 -11.34 4.46
C PHE A 36 -0.86 -12.34 4.83
N PRO A 37 -1.03 -13.63 4.51
CA PRO A 37 0.02 -14.61 4.72
C PRO A 37 1.22 -14.35 3.77
N PRO A 38 2.45 -14.78 4.12
CA PRO A 38 3.67 -14.51 3.33
C PRO A 38 3.58 -14.91 1.85
N GLU A 39 2.85 -15.98 1.55
CA GLU A 39 2.64 -16.53 0.20
C GLU A 39 1.91 -15.54 -0.72
N GLU A 40 0.99 -14.74 -0.16
CA GLU A 40 0.29 -13.70 -0.90
C GLU A 40 1.28 -12.64 -1.40
N TYR A 41 2.22 -12.19 -0.55
CA TYR A 41 3.22 -11.21 -0.97
C TYR A 41 4.23 -11.78 -1.95
N ALA A 42 4.65 -13.04 -1.76
CA ALA A 42 5.50 -13.74 -2.73
C ALA A 42 4.83 -13.75 -4.12
N GLU A 43 3.53 -14.06 -4.19
CA GLU A 43 2.78 -14.03 -5.44
C GLU A 43 2.64 -12.61 -6.02
N ARG A 44 2.47 -11.58 -5.19
CA ARG A 44 2.45 -10.18 -5.65
C ARG A 44 3.75 -9.79 -6.33
N PHE A 45 4.91 -10.11 -5.73
CA PHE A 45 6.21 -9.88 -6.35
C PHE A 45 6.38 -10.69 -7.64
N ASN A 46 5.95 -11.96 -7.67
CA ASN A 46 6.01 -12.78 -8.89
C ASN A 46 5.16 -12.19 -10.02
N ARG A 47 3.99 -11.65 -9.73
CA ARG A 47 3.14 -10.96 -10.72
C ARG A 47 3.81 -9.71 -11.26
N VAL A 48 4.51 -8.95 -10.42
CA VAL A 48 5.29 -7.78 -10.85
C VAL A 48 6.45 -8.21 -11.75
N ARG A 49 7.23 -9.22 -11.37
CA ARG A 49 8.33 -9.75 -12.19
C ARG A 49 7.86 -10.27 -13.55
N LYS A 50 6.75 -11.01 -13.60
CA LYS A 50 6.14 -11.44 -14.87
C LYS A 50 5.73 -10.24 -15.75
N ALA A 51 5.20 -9.17 -15.14
CA ALA A 51 4.87 -7.95 -15.86
C ALA A 51 6.12 -7.21 -16.36
N MET A 52 7.20 -7.18 -15.57
CA MET A 52 8.49 -6.63 -15.97
C MET A 52 9.06 -7.39 -17.17
N GLN A 53 9.10 -8.73 -17.11
CA GLN A 53 9.56 -9.59 -18.22
C GLN A 53 8.76 -9.33 -19.51
N LYS A 54 7.43 -9.26 -19.43
CA LYS A 54 6.57 -8.94 -20.58
C LYS A 54 6.83 -7.54 -21.16
N ALA A 55 7.17 -6.57 -20.31
CA ALA A 55 7.46 -5.20 -20.69
C ALA A 55 8.95 -4.96 -21.04
N LYS A 56 9.79 -6.00 -20.97
CA LYS A 56 11.26 -5.90 -21.12
C LYS A 56 11.84 -4.84 -20.18
N VAL A 57 11.45 -4.87 -18.90
CA VAL A 57 11.99 -4.03 -17.83
C VAL A 57 12.95 -4.87 -17.01
N ASP A 58 14.20 -4.41 -16.87
CA ASP A 58 15.25 -5.16 -16.18
C ASP A 58 15.13 -5.00 -14.65
N VAL A 59 14.77 -3.79 -14.21
CA VAL A 59 14.55 -3.45 -12.80
C VAL A 59 13.42 -2.43 -12.71
N ALA A 60 12.54 -2.57 -11.71
CA ALA A 60 11.47 -1.61 -11.45
C ALA A 60 11.71 -0.89 -10.13
N ILE A 61 11.44 0.42 -10.09
CA ILE A 61 11.38 1.22 -8.87
C ILE A 61 9.90 1.50 -8.61
N SER A 62 9.34 0.85 -7.59
CA SER A 62 7.97 1.11 -7.14
C SER A 62 7.93 2.42 -6.37
N THR A 63 7.64 3.52 -7.05
CA THR A 63 7.62 4.87 -6.46
C THR A 63 6.29 5.22 -5.76
N ALA A 64 5.21 4.51 -6.08
CA ALA A 64 3.90 4.81 -5.53
C ALA A 64 3.69 4.18 -4.15
N HIS A 65 3.31 5.00 -3.19
CA HIS A 65 3.01 4.60 -1.81
C HIS A 65 1.98 3.44 -1.71
N ARG A 66 0.90 3.49 -2.51
CA ARG A 66 -0.09 2.39 -2.55
C ARG A 66 0.50 1.06 -2.99
N ASP A 67 1.49 1.11 -3.88
CA ASP A 67 2.15 -0.08 -4.39
C ASP A 67 3.19 -0.59 -3.36
N PHE A 68 3.85 0.32 -2.63
CA PHE A 68 4.66 -0.01 -1.46
C PHE A 68 3.84 -0.79 -0.42
N HIS A 69 2.68 -0.28 0.01
CA HIS A 69 1.80 -0.99 0.95
C HIS A 69 1.32 -2.35 0.42
N TRP A 70 0.92 -2.41 -0.84
CA TRP A 70 0.44 -3.66 -1.43
C TRP A 70 1.54 -4.73 -1.52
N LEU A 71 2.77 -4.36 -1.87
CA LEU A 71 3.88 -5.30 -1.98
C LEU A 71 4.44 -5.73 -0.62
N THR A 72 4.41 -4.85 0.37
CA THR A 72 5.09 -5.07 1.66
C THR A 72 4.17 -5.50 2.79
N GLY A 73 2.88 -5.17 2.71
CA GLY A 73 1.97 -5.31 3.84
C GLY A 73 2.23 -4.33 4.98
N ASN A 74 3.05 -3.30 4.74
CA ASN A 74 3.35 -2.29 5.73
C ASN A 74 2.06 -1.65 6.25
N LYS A 75 2.01 -1.34 7.54
CA LYS A 75 0.84 -0.72 8.19
C LYS A 75 1.05 0.74 8.53
N VAL A 76 2.28 1.22 8.39
CA VAL A 76 2.66 2.57 8.79
C VAL A 76 2.84 3.40 7.53
N ASP A 77 2.09 4.48 7.47
CA ASP A 77 2.09 5.45 6.40
C ASP A 77 2.85 6.69 6.88
N PHE A 78 3.98 6.97 6.23
CA PHE A 78 4.76 8.20 6.44
C PHE A 78 4.75 9.10 5.19
N TRP A 79 3.87 8.83 4.22
CA TRP A 79 3.77 9.58 2.96
C TRP A 79 3.48 11.07 3.20
N ALA A 80 2.66 11.37 4.20
CA ALA A 80 2.33 12.76 4.57
C ALA A 80 3.55 13.58 5.06
N ALA A 81 4.67 12.92 5.40
CA ALA A 81 5.91 13.57 5.81
C ALA A 81 6.90 13.80 4.65
N GLU A 82 6.44 13.66 3.40
CA GLU A 82 7.28 13.76 2.19
C GLU A 82 8.51 12.84 2.26
N SER A 83 8.34 11.63 2.82
CA SER A 83 9.38 10.62 2.95
C SER A 83 9.19 9.56 1.84
N PRO A 84 9.98 9.60 0.74
CA PRO A 84 9.78 8.65 -0.34
C PRO A 84 10.10 7.21 0.08
N GLN A 85 9.08 6.36 0.04
CA GLN A 85 9.17 4.93 0.33
C GLN A 85 9.11 4.15 -0.97
N TRP A 86 10.26 3.63 -1.41
CA TRP A 86 10.37 2.93 -2.68
C TRP A 86 10.74 1.47 -2.50
N ILE A 87 10.57 0.70 -3.57
CA ILE A 87 11.05 -0.66 -3.65
C ILE A 87 11.78 -0.83 -4.98
N ILE A 88 13.05 -1.21 -4.91
CA ILE A 88 13.80 -1.70 -6.06
C ILE A 88 13.41 -3.16 -6.23
N ILE A 89 12.87 -3.53 -7.38
CA ILE A 89 12.39 -4.87 -7.69
C ILE A 89 13.19 -5.39 -8.88
N SER A 90 14.00 -6.41 -8.65
CA SER A 90 14.72 -7.15 -9.69
C SER A 90 14.10 -8.56 -9.86
N ASP A 91 14.66 -9.34 -10.78
CA ASP A 91 14.25 -10.74 -10.98
C ASP A 91 14.55 -11.60 -9.74
N GLN A 92 15.58 -11.27 -8.98
CA GLN A 92 16.09 -12.07 -7.86
C GLN A 92 15.60 -11.57 -6.51
N GLU A 93 15.54 -10.26 -6.32
CA GLU A 93 15.34 -9.67 -5.00
C GLU A 93 14.42 -8.45 -5.04
N ALA A 94 14.04 -7.98 -3.86
CA ALA A 94 13.32 -6.74 -3.68
C ALA A 94 13.88 -6.02 -2.45
N ILE A 95 14.27 -4.75 -2.63
CA ILE A 95 14.95 -3.96 -1.60
C ILE A 95 14.12 -2.71 -1.34
N GLY A 96 13.73 -2.49 -0.09
CA GLY A 96 13.04 -1.26 0.31
C GLY A 96 14.02 -0.10 0.42
N VAL A 97 13.65 1.09 -0.05
CA VAL A 97 14.40 2.33 0.15
C VAL A 97 13.54 3.24 1.01
N VAL A 98 14.03 3.58 2.21
CA VAL A 98 13.26 4.31 3.22
C VAL A 98 14.15 5.28 3.98
N ARG A 99 13.54 6.27 4.62
CA ARG A 99 14.25 7.22 5.49
C ARG A 99 14.80 6.49 6.73
N HIS A 100 16.00 6.86 7.16
CA HIS A 100 16.66 6.27 8.33
C HIS A 100 15.78 6.30 9.59
N LEU A 101 15.08 7.41 9.83
CA LEU A 101 14.17 7.59 10.96
C LEU A 101 13.03 6.55 11.01
N GLU A 102 12.61 6.04 9.85
CA GLU A 102 11.44 5.18 9.69
C GLU A 102 11.83 3.70 9.52
N ALA A 103 13.12 3.42 9.33
CA ALA A 103 13.61 2.12 8.88
C ALA A 103 13.37 1.00 9.89
N SER A 104 13.50 1.28 11.19
CA SER A 104 13.23 0.31 12.26
C SER A 104 11.76 -0.15 12.23
N THR A 105 10.83 0.79 12.07
CA THR A 105 9.40 0.51 11.94
C THR A 105 9.13 -0.33 10.69
N HIS A 106 9.67 0.07 9.54
CA HIS A 106 9.49 -0.67 8.30
C HIS A 106 9.99 -2.12 8.40
N ARG A 107 11.14 -2.37 9.04
CA ARG A 107 11.66 -3.73 9.26
C ARG A 107 10.73 -4.59 10.12
N MET A 108 10.05 -4.00 11.11
CA MET A 108 9.19 -4.76 12.01
C MET A 108 7.81 -5.09 11.42
N CYS A 109 7.31 -4.30 10.47
CA CYS A 109 5.94 -4.42 9.96
C CYS A 109 5.82 -4.73 8.46
N SER A 110 6.92 -5.12 7.81
CA SER A 110 6.97 -5.40 6.37
C SER A 110 7.28 -6.87 6.05
N TYR A 111 6.89 -7.28 4.84
CA TYR A 111 7.31 -8.53 4.22
C TYR A 111 8.79 -8.50 3.78
N LEU A 112 9.30 -7.33 3.38
CA LEU A 112 10.67 -7.17 2.89
C LEU A 112 11.70 -7.40 4.00
N LYS A 113 12.84 -8.00 3.60
CA LYS A 113 13.98 -8.29 4.49
C LYS A 113 15.12 -7.30 4.28
N ASP A 114 15.34 -6.88 3.04
CA ASP A 114 16.46 -6.05 2.64
C ASP A 114 16.03 -4.58 2.50
N TRP A 115 16.87 -3.70 3.05
CA TRP A 115 16.56 -2.28 3.19
C TRP A 115 17.78 -1.42 2.94
N VAL A 116 17.56 -0.31 2.26
CA VAL A 116 18.48 0.81 2.10
C VAL A 116 17.88 2.00 2.82
N GLU A 117 18.71 2.65 3.64
CA GLU A 117 18.31 3.80 4.41
C GLU A 117 18.99 5.05 3.86
N TYR A 118 18.23 6.13 3.65
CA TYR A 118 18.79 7.45 3.41
C TYR A 118 18.68 8.32 4.67
N PRO A 119 19.76 9.01 5.08
CA PRO A 119 19.76 9.91 6.23
C PRO A 119 19.24 11.30 5.87
N ASP A 120 18.97 12.09 6.91
CA ASP A 120 18.64 13.50 6.79
C ASP A 120 19.94 14.33 6.82
N ALA A 121 20.65 14.39 5.69
CA ALA A 121 21.99 14.98 5.60
C ALA A 121 22.21 15.92 4.41
N GLY A 122 21.17 16.27 3.65
CA GLY A 122 21.30 17.10 2.46
C GLY A 122 21.34 18.62 2.75
N PRO A 123 22.01 19.42 1.90
CA PRO A 123 22.28 20.84 2.17
C PRO A 123 21.12 21.81 1.85
N ILE A 124 20.20 21.42 0.94
CA ILE A 124 19.02 22.23 0.54
C ILE A 124 17.76 21.40 0.73
N ASN A 125 17.68 20.23 0.06
CA ASN A 125 16.74 19.18 0.42
C ASN A 125 17.40 18.29 1.48
N PRO A 126 16.78 18.06 2.63
CA PRO A 126 17.43 17.36 3.75
C PRO A 126 17.69 15.87 3.46
N TYR A 127 17.14 15.31 2.39
CA TYR A 127 17.27 13.89 2.02
C TYR A 127 17.52 13.72 0.51
N ASP A 128 18.24 12.66 0.11
CA ASP A 128 18.48 12.27 -1.30
C ASP A 128 18.14 10.79 -1.56
N PRO A 129 16.85 10.40 -1.54
CA PRO A 129 16.44 9.02 -1.78
C PRO A 129 16.86 8.52 -3.18
N VAL A 130 16.96 9.43 -4.17
CA VAL A 130 17.41 9.10 -5.53
C VAL A 130 18.86 8.65 -5.52
N GLY A 131 19.76 9.40 -4.87
CA GLY A 131 21.18 9.07 -4.77
C GLY A 131 21.42 7.70 -4.14
N TYR A 132 20.71 7.37 -3.06
CA TYR A 132 20.80 6.06 -2.40
C TYR A 132 20.22 4.93 -3.25
N THR A 133 19.14 5.20 -3.98
CA THR A 133 18.55 4.25 -4.93
C THR A 133 19.51 3.96 -6.07
N VAL A 134 20.11 5.00 -6.67
CA VAL A 134 21.10 4.86 -7.75
C VAL A 134 22.35 4.11 -7.26
N ALA A 135 22.88 4.45 -6.09
CA ALA A 135 24.03 3.77 -5.52
C ALA A 135 23.75 2.26 -5.34
N THR A 136 22.52 1.92 -4.94
CA THR A 136 22.07 0.53 -4.81
C THR A 136 21.98 -0.15 -6.17
N LEU A 137 21.37 0.49 -7.17
CA LEU A 137 21.32 -0.05 -8.54
C LEU A 137 22.73 -0.28 -9.12
N LYS A 138 23.68 0.60 -8.83
CA LYS A 138 25.09 0.45 -9.24
C LYS A 138 25.74 -0.76 -8.58
N LYS A 139 25.55 -0.94 -7.27
CA LYS A 139 26.05 -2.12 -6.53
C LYS A 139 25.49 -3.44 -7.07
N LEU A 140 24.24 -3.43 -7.51
CA LEU A 140 23.57 -4.59 -8.11
C LEU A 140 23.89 -4.81 -9.60
N GLY A 141 24.62 -3.88 -10.25
CA GLY A 141 24.87 -3.96 -11.69
C GLY A 141 23.64 -3.65 -12.56
N LEU A 142 22.56 -3.09 -12.00
CA LEU A 142 21.27 -2.83 -12.66
C LEU A 142 21.12 -1.38 -13.16
N HIS A 143 22.22 -0.64 -13.28
CA HIS A 143 22.23 0.80 -13.54
C HIS A 143 22.33 1.20 -15.03
N LYS A 144 22.35 0.22 -15.95
CA LYS A 144 22.52 0.43 -17.40
C LYS A 144 21.39 -0.16 -18.26
N GLY A 145 20.36 -0.72 -17.61
CA GLY A 145 19.25 -1.40 -18.28
C GLY A 145 18.03 -0.50 -18.45
N ARG A 146 16.90 -1.15 -18.72
CA ARG A 146 15.56 -0.54 -18.76
C ARG A 146 15.00 -0.48 -17.34
N ILE A 147 14.95 0.73 -16.79
CA ILE A 147 14.51 0.99 -15.42
C ILE A 147 13.08 1.48 -15.44
N GLY A 148 12.18 0.65 -14.94
CA GLY A 148 10.75 0.95 -14.89
C GLY A 148 10.39 1.81 -13.68
N MET A 149 9.72 2.94 -13.90
CA MET A 149 9.16 3.76 -12.81
C MET A 149 7.80 4.33 -13.20
N ASN A 150 6.99 4.72 -12.22
CA ASN A 150 5.66 5.27 -12.49
C ASN A 150 5.75 6.77 -12.78
N PHE A 151 5.74 7.14 -14.08
CA PHE A 151 5.84 8.54 -14.54
C PHE A 151 4.69 9.45 -14.05
N ARG A 152 3.60 8.88 -13.53
CA ARG A 152 2.50 9.67 -12.94
C ARG A 152 2.75 10.09 -11.49
N VAL A 153 3.70 9.45 -10.83
CA VAL A 153 3.91 9.59 -9.37
C VAL A 153 5.30 10.10 -9.04
N VAL A 154 6.32 9.69 -9.81
CA VAL A 154 7.67 10.25 -9.68
C VAL A 154 7.61 11.75 -9.95
N SER A 155 8.23 12.55 -9.10
CA SER A 155 8.29 13.99 -9.31
C SER A 155 9.22 14.31 -10.50
N LEU A 156 9.04 15.49 -11.10
CA LEU A 156 9.92 15.92 -12.19
C LEU A 156 11.38 16.07 -11.71
N GLU A 157 11.57 16.53 -10.46
CA GLU A 157 12.88 16.64 -9.83
C GLU A 157 13.55 15.27 -9.68
N GLU A 158 12.82 14.29 -9.13
CA GLU A 158 13.32 12.92 -8.95
C GLU A 158 13.66 12.28 -10.30
N PHE A 159 12.79 12.45 -11.30
CA PHE A 159 13.00 11.91 -12.65
C PHE A 159 14.27 12.48 -13.28
N HIS A 160 14.44 13.81 -13.28
CA HIS A 160 15.66 14.44 -13.80
C HIS A 160 16.90 14.02 -13.02
N ARG A 161 16.78 13.85 -11.70
CA ARG A 161 17.88 13.37 -10.86
C ARG A 161 18.29 11.94 -11.21
N PHE A 162 17.32 11.04 -11.47
CA PHE A 162 17.60 9.69 -11.96
C PHE A 162 18.29 9.73 -13.32
N ASP A 163 17.77 10.50 -14.27
CA ASP A 163 18.28 10.64 -15.63
C ASP A 163 19.75 11.12 -15.64
N GLN A 164 20.07 12.14 -14.83
CA GLN A 164 21.44 12.64 -14.68
C GLN A 164 22.40 11.61 -14.07
N LEU A 165 21.94 10.82 -13.11
CA LEU A 165 22.78 9.89 -12.35
C LEU A 165 22.94 8.51 -13.02
N LEU A 166 22.07 8.20 -13.99
CA LEU A 166 21.99 6.94 -14.73
C LEU A 166 21.99 7.20 -16.24
N PRO A 167 23.03 7.85 -16.80
CA PRO A 167 23.06 8.24 -18.21
C PRO A 167 23.08 7.07 -19.19
N GLU A 168 23.42 5.87 -18.72
CA GLU A 168 23.42 4.63 -19.51
C GLU A 168 22.11 3.84 -19.41
N ALA A 169 21.17 4.25 -18.54
CA ALA A 169 19.90 3.56 -18.36
C ALA A 169 18.80 4.17 -19.25
N GLU A 170 17.84 3.34 -19.65
CA GLU A 170 16.60 3.81 -20.27
C GLU A 170 15.51 3.85 -19.21
N LEU A 171 15.07 5.05 -18.82
CA LEU A 171 13.94 5.21 -17.90
C LEU A 171 12.63 5.00 -18.67
N VAL A 172 11.81 4.05 -18.23
CA VAL A 172 10.55 3.69 -18.92
C VAL A 172 9.36 3.70 -17.99
N ASP A 173 8.18 4.01 -18.52
CA ASP A 173 6.94 4.01 -17.75
C ASP A 173 6.52 2.57 -17.41
N PHE A 174 6.67 2.20 -16.14
CA PHE A 174 6.23 0.93 -15.60
C PHE A 174 5.42 1.15 -14.32
N ARG A 175 4.20 0.61 -14.30
CA ARG A 175 3.22 0.90 -13.24
C ARG A 175 2.77 -0.38 -12.54
N VAL A 176 3.23 -0.59 -11.31
CA VAL A 176 2.78 -1.70 -10.44
C VAL A 176 1.27 -1.61 -10.19
N GLU A 177 0.70 -0.40 -10.17
CA GLU A 177 -0.75 -0.16 -10.18
C GLU A 177 -1.54 -1.03 -11.18
N LYS A 178 -1.03 -1.21 -12.41
CA LYS A 178 -1.70 -2.06 -13.42
C LYS A 178 -1.72 -3.53 -13.00
N VAL A 179 -0.64 -3.99 -12.37
CA VAL A 179 -0.55 -5.36 -11.83
C VAL A 179 -1.55 -5.54 -10.71
N ARG A 180 -1.62 -4.58 -9.77
CA ARG A 180 -2.51 -4.59 -8.60
C ARG A 180 -4.01 -4.50 -8.93
N SER A 181 -4.37 -4.07 -10.14
CA SER A 181 -5.78 -3.97 -10.58
C SER A 181 -6.55 -5.29 -10.42
N ARG A 182 -5.89 -6.43 -10.67
CA ARG A 182 -6.46 -7.76 -10.45
C ARG A 182 -6.31 -8.16 -8.97
N ARG A 183 -7.42 -8.27 -8.26
CA ARG A 183 -7.44 -8.62 -6.83
C ARG A 183 -7.27 -10.12 -6.60
N SER A 184 -6.57 -10.50 -5.54
CA SER A 184 -6.56 -11.88 -5.05
C SER A 184 -7.87 -12.23 -4.34
N PRO A 185 -8.19 -13.53 -4.15
CA PRO A 185 -9.34 -13.95 -3.34
C PRO A 185 -9.31 -13.35 -1.93
N LEU A 186 -8.12 -13.28 -1.30
CA LEU A 186 -7.94 -12.69 0.02
C LEU A 186 -8.24 -11.19 0.02
N GLU A 187 -7.80 -10.44 -0.99
CA GLU A 187 -8.15 -9.03 -1.15
C GLU A 187 -9.66 -8.84 -1.35
N LEU A 188 -10.30 -9.68 -2.17
CA LEU A 188 -11.75 -9.63 -2.41
C LEU A 188 -12.54 -9.90 -1.13
N ASP A 189 -12.10 -10.84 -0.29
CA ASP A 189 -12.75 -11.10 1.00
C ASP A 189 -12.63 -9.90 1.95
N CYS A 190 -11.48 -9.23 1.98
CA CYS A 190 -11.32 -7.97 2.71
C CYS A 190 -12.28 -6.89 2.19
N LEU A 191 -12.41 -6.75 0.86
CA LEU A 191 -13.33 -5.78 0.25
C LEU A 191 -14.80 -6.08 0.58
N ARG A 192 -15.21 -7.35 0.56
CA ARG A 192 -16.58 -7.76 0.95
C ARG A 192 -16.86 -7.42 2.40
N LYS A 193 -15.92 -7.75 3.32
CA LYS A 193 -16.05 -7.42 4.74
C LYS A 193 -16.14 -5.90 4.96
N ALA A 194 -15.29 -5.12 4.28
CA ALA A 194 -15.34 -3.66 4.34
C ALA A 194 -16.67 -3.11 3.81
N ALA A 195 -17.18 -3.65 2.70
CA ALA A 195 -18.48 -3.26 2.15
C ALA A 195 -19.63 -3.54 3.13
N THR A 196 -19.63 -4.71 3.79
CA THR A 196 -20.64 -5.05 4.81
C THR A 196 -20.60 -4.09 6.00
N VAL A 197 -19.40 -3.78 6.52
CA VAL A 197 -19.25 -2.82 7.64
C VAL A 197 -19.71 -1.43 7.23
N ASN A 198 -19.30 -0.96 6.04
CA ASN A 198 -19.70 0.34 5.52
C ASN A 198 -21.21 0.45 5.32
N GLN A 199 -21.83 -0.58 4.73
CA GLN A 199 -23.26 -0.64 4.54
C GLN A 199 -24.00 -0.55 5.88
N LYS A 200 -23.57 -1.33 6.88
CA LYS A 200 -24.16 -1.30 8.22
C LYS A 200 -24.05 0.08 8.85
N ALA A 201 -22.86 0.68 8.87
CA ALA A 201 -22.63 2.01 9.44
C ALA A 201 -23.53 3.09 8.81
N ILE A 202 -23.65 3.06 7.47
CA ILE A 202 -24.52 3.99 6.74
C ILE A 202 -25.99 3.75 7.08
N MET A 203 -26.47 2.51 7.03
CA MET A 203 -27.88 2.18 7.30
C MET A 203 -28.28 2.53 8.74
N ASP A 204 -27.43 2.19 9.72
CA ASP A 204 -27.65 2.49 11.14
C ASP A 204 -27.69 4.00 11.39
N THR A 205 -26.88 4.77 10.66
CA THR A 205 -26.91 6.25 10.74
C THR A 205 -28.17 6.80 10.13
N VAL A 206 -28.54 6.36 8.92
CA VAL A 206 -29.72 6.86 8.20
C VAL A 206 -31.00 6.63 9.00
N GLN A 207 -31.12 5.50 9.68
CA GLN A 207 -32.27 5.20 10.54
C GLN A 207 -32.41 6.14 11.76
N LYS A 208 -31.31 6.74 12.21
CA LYS A 208 -31.27 7.65 13.37
C LYS A 208 -31.32 9.12 12.98
N LEU A 209 -31.15 9.47 11.71
CA LEU A 209 -31.11 10.85 11.24
C LEU A 209 -32.37 11.62 11.63
N GLN A 210 -32.20 12.85 12.09
CA GLN A 210 -33.30 13.76 12.41
C GLN A 210 -33.04 15.14 11.81
N VAL A 211 -34.13 15.85 11.51
CA VAL A 211 -34.06 17.25 11.09
C VAL A 211 -33.35 18.08 12.16
N GLY A 212 -32.43 18.95 11.73
CA GLY A 212 -31.64 19.80 12.63
C GLY A 212 -30.32 19.17 13.10
N TRP A 213 -30.01 17.93 12.71
CA TRP A 213 -28.66 17.40 12.91
C TRP A 213 -27.64 18.19 12.09
N SER A 214 -26.49 18.52 12.69
CA SER A 214 -25.34 19.04 11.97
C SER A 214 -24.57 17.92 11.27
N GLU A 215 -23.82 18.26 10.22
CA GLU A 215 -22.95 17.31 9.51
C GLU A 215 -21.96 16.61 10.47
N TRP A 216 -21.41 17.34 11.45
CA TRP A 216 -20.57 16.79 12.51
C TRP A 216 -21.27 15.72 13.36
N ARG A 217 -22.56 15.92 13.67
CA ARG A 217 -23.34 14.94 14.41
C ARG A 217 -23.54 13.67 13.59
N ILE A 218 -23.80 13.81 12.29
CA ILE A 218 -23.93 12.69 11.35
C ILE A 218 -22.62 11.89 11.29
N LEU A 219 -21.47 12.56 11.14
CA LEU A 219 -20.15 11.91 11.12
C LEU A 219 -19.86 11.15 12.42
N LYS A 220 -20.24 11.70 13.58
CA LYS A 220 -20.03 11.04 14.87
C LYS A 220 -20.83 9.75 15.02
N GLU A 221 -22.03 9.70 14.46
CA GLU A 221 -22.85 8.48 14.46
C GLU A 221 -22.38 7.45 13.42
N LEU A 222 -21.80 7.89 12.29
CA LEU A 222 -21.16 6.99 11.30
C LEU A 222 -19.92 6.26 11.85
N ASN A 223 -19.15 6.93 12.72
CA ASN A 223 -17.88 6.41 13.26
C ASN A 223 -18.05 5.54 14.54
N ARG A 224 -19.28 5.19 14.92
CA ARG A 224 -19.60 4.37 16.10
C ARG A 224 -19.81 2.90 15.74
#